data_AF-A0A2T2SES0-F1
#
_entry.id   AF-A0A2T2SES0-F1
#
_cell.length_a   1.000
_cell.length_b   1.000
_cell.length_c   1.000
_cell.angle_alpha   90.00
_cell.angle_beta   90.00
_cell.angle_gamma   90.00
#
_symmetry.space_group_name_H-M   'P 1'
#
loop_
_entity.id
_entity.type
_entity.pdbx_description
1 polymer ?
#
loop_
_entity_poly.entity_id
_entity_poly.type
_entity_poly.pdbx_seq_one_letter_code
_entity_poly.pdbx_strand_id
1 'polypeptide(L)' 'MQEIERLGVYTSGGDSPGMNACLRAVVRTALANDLDVMGIRRGYEGMIEGDLVEMERRSVSN' A
#
# COMPACT_ATOMS: atom_id res chain seq x y z
N MET A 1 -23.69 5.70 4.69
CA MET A 1 -22.49 5.18 4.00
C MET A 1 -21.39 5.16 5.03
N GLN A 2 -20.64 4.07 5.20
CA GLN A 2 -19.51 4.08 6.14
C GLN A 2 -18.35 4.84 5.48
N GLU A 3 -17.67 5.68 6.25
CA GLU A 3 -16.45 6.33 5.76
C GLU A 3 -15.32 5.30 5.68
N ILE A 4 -14.48 5.44 4.65
CA ILE A 4 -13.29 4.61 4.50
C ILE A 4 -12.21 5.24 5.37
N GLU A 5 -11.71 4.49 6.35
CA GLU A 5 -10.65 4.94 7.25
C GLU A 5 -9.28 4.34 6.88
N ARG A 6 -9.26 3.23 6.14
CA ARG A 6 -8.05 2.45 5.87
C ARG A 6 -8.02 1.83 4.48
N LEU A 7 -6.85 1.88 3.84
CA LEU A 7 -6.58 1.32 2.50
C LEU A 7 -5.55 0.18 2.58
N GLY A 8 -5.81 -0.94 1.88
CA GLY A 8 -4.83 -2.00 1.64
C GLY A 8 -4.22 -1.89 0.25
N VAL A 9 -2.89 -1.95 0.12
CA VAL A 9 -2.19 -1.87 -1.18
C VAL A 9 -1.21 -3.02 -1.38
N TYR A 10 -1.17 -3.56 -2.59
CA TYR A 10 -0.25 -4.62 -2.98
C TYR A 10 0.02 -4.58 -4.47
N THR A 11 1.09 -5.25 -4.90
CA THR A 11 1.40 -5.47 -6.32
C THR A 11 1.20 -6.94 -6.64
N SER A 12 0.36 -7.24 -7.63
CA SER A 12 0.20 -8.59 -8.17
C SER A 12 1.00 -8.76 -9.46
N GLY A 13 1.38 -9.99 -9.78
CA GLY A 13 2.11 -10.31 -11.01
C GLY A 13 3.62 -10.08 -10.91
N GLY A 14 4.25 -9.88 -12.06
CA GLY A 14 5.71 -9.70 -12.17
C GLY A 14 6.15 -8.24 -12.00
N ASP A 15 7.41 -8.05 -11.61
CA ASP A 15 7.95 -6.72 -11.38
C ASP A 15 8.12 -5.91 -12.66
N SER A 16 7.63 -4.68 -12.65
CA SER A 16 7.71 -3.73 -13.75
C SER A 16 8.27 -2.37 -13.32
N PRO A 17 9.03 -1.67 -14.18
CA PRO A 17 9.46 -0.30 -13.92
C PRO A 17 8.26 0.61 -13.61
N GLY A 18 8.39 1.40 -12.54
CA GLY A 18 7.37 2.38 -12.14
C GLY A 18 6.37 1.91 -11.08
N MET A 19 6.32 0.62 -10.73
CA MET A 19 5.42 0.13 -9.67
C MET A 19 5.69 0.79 -8.31
N ASN A 20 6.96 0.94 -7.93
CA ASN A 20 7.34 1.63 -6.69
C ASN A 20 6.91 3.12 -6.71
N ALA A 21 6.98 3.77 -7.87
CA ALA A 21 6.51 5.16 -8.01
C ALA A 21 4.98 5.25 -7.87
N CYS A 22 4.24 4.27 -8.40
CA CYS A 22 2.79 4.17 -8.24
C CYS A 22 2.40 3.94 -6.77
N LEU A 23 3.02 2.96 -6.10
CA LEU A 23 2.88 2.71 -4.67
C LEU A 23 3.15 3.98 -3.85
N ARG A 24 4.24 4.68 -4.16
CA ARG A 24 4.58 5.96 -3.52
C ARG A 24 3.48 7.01 -3.70
N ALA A 25 2.93 7.15 -4.91
CA ALA A 25 1.87 8.12 -5.18
C ALA A 25 0.60 7.78 -4.38
N VAL A 26 0.18 6.50 -4.37
CA VAL A 26 -1.01 6.04 -3.63
C VAL A 26 -0.85 6.24 -2.13
N VAL A 27 0.25 5.75 -1.55
CA VAL A 27 0.52 5.87 -0.10
C VAL A 27 0.54 7.34 0.33
N ARG A 28 1.26 8.20 -0.39
CA ARG A 28 1.34 9.63 -0.05
C ARG A 28 0.00 10.34 -0.16
N THR A 29 -0.82 9.98 -1.15
CA THR A 29 -2.14 10.60 -1.36
C THR A 29 -3.11 10.17 -0.28
N ALA A 30 -3.15 8.88 0.07
CA ALA A 30 -3.99 8.36 1.14
C ALA A 30 -3.63 9.02 2.49
N LEU A 31 -2.35 9.06 2.85
CA LEU A 31 -1.87 9.72 4.06
C LEU A 31 -2.10 11.24 4.09
N ALA A 32 -2.32 11.88 2.92
CA ALA A 32 -2.67 13.29 2.84
C ALA A 32 -4.19 13.54 2.97
N ASN A 33 -5.01 12.49 2.86
CA ASN A 33 -6.45 12.51 3.08
C ASN A 33 -6.81 11.83 4.42
N ASP A 34 -5.86 11.80 5.37
CA ASP A 34 -6.03 11.21 6.70
C ASP A 34 -6.49 9.74 6.71
N LEU A 35 -6.10 8.97 5.67
CA LEU A 35 -6.35 7.53 5.57
C LEU A 35 -5.15 6.73 6.04
N ASP A 36 -5.40 5.69 6.84
CA ASP A 36 -4.40 4.68 7.17
C ASP A 36 -4.08 3.81 5.94
N VAL A 37 -2.83 3.36 5.82
CA VAL A 37 -2.42 2.50 4.70
C VAL A 37 -1.67 1.26 5.18
N MET A 38 -2.16 0.09 4.76
CA MET A 38 -1.52 -1.21 4.97
C MET A 38 -0.94 -1.72 3.66
N GLY A 39 0.37 -1.96 3.62
CA GLY A 39 1.02 -2.68 2.54
C GLY A 39 0.87 -4.19 2.76
N ILE A 40 0.52 -4.92 1.70
CA ILE A 40 0.45 -6.39 1.73
C ILE A 40 1.66 -6.89 0.96
N ARG A 41 2.52 -7.65 1.63
CA ARG A 41 3.71 -8.23 1.00
C ARG A 41 3.34 -9.48 0.20
N ARG A 42 4.19 -9.87 -0.76
CA ARG A 42 4.04 -11.14 -1.50
C ARG A 42 2.69 -11.33 -2.23
N GLY A 43 2.05 -10.22 -2.59
CA GLY A 43 0.83 -10.21 -3.35
C GLY A 43 -0.32 -10.97 -2.69
N TYR A 44 -0.96 -11.88 -3.43
CA TYR A 44 -2.06 -12.68 -2.91
C TYR A 44 -1.66 -13.61 -1.76
N GLU A 45 -0.43 -14.13 -1.78
CA GLU A 45 0.05 -15.03 -0.72
C GLU A 45 0.06 -14.31 0.62
N GLY A 46 0.70 -13.14 0.70
CA GLY A 46 0.71 -12.38 1.94
C GLY A 46 -0.66 -11.81 2.30
N MET A 47 -1.59 -11.66 1.35
CA MET A 47 -2.98 -11.33 1.68
C MET A 47 -3.67 -12.47 2.43
N ILE A 48 -3.46 -13.72 1.99
CA ILE A 48 -4.02 -14.92 2.63
C ILE A 48 -3.36 -15.15 4.00
N GLU A 49 -2.05 -14.95 4.09
CA GLU A 49 -1.28 -15.14 5.32
C GLU A 49 -1.43 -13.98 6.34
N GLY A 50 -2.03 -12.86 5.93
CA GLY A 50 -2.11 -11.66 6.77
C GLY A 50 -0.77 -10.95 6.95
N ASP A 51 0.14 -11.05 5.99
CA ASP A 51 1.44 -10.38 5.96
C ASP A 51 1.29 -8.88 5.61
N LEU A 52 0.79 -8.13 6.59
CA LEU A 52 0.51 -6.71 6.50
C LEU A 52 1.62 -5.89 7.16
N VAL A 53 1.98 -4.76 6.55
CA VAL A 53 2.90 -3.76 7.10
C VAL A 53 2.27 -2.37 7.05
N GLU A 54 2.41 -1.61 8.12
CA GLU A 54 1.95 -0.22 8.14
C GLU A 54 2.82 0.65 7.22
N MET A 55 2.17 1.47 6.39
CA MET A 55 2.83 2.31 5.39
C MET A 55 2.82 3.77 5.83
N GLU A 56 3.99 4.29 6.13
CA GLU A 56 4.20 5.70 6.45
C GLU A 56 4.83 6.45 5.27
N ARG A 57 4.93 7.79 5.35
CA ARG A 57 5.61 8.60 4.32
C ARG A 57 7.05 8.13 4.05
N ARG A 58 7.73 7.61 5.07
CA ARG A 58 9.09 7.04 4.99
C ARG A 58 9.13 5.65 4.38
N SER A 59 8.03 4.89 4.40
CA SER A 59 7.96 3.56 3.78
C SER A 59 8.10 3.63 2.25
N VAL A 60 7.94 4.82 1.66
CA VAL A 60 8.02 5.08 0.22
C VAL A 60 9.02 6.21 -0.14
N SER A 61 10.01 6.47 0.73
CA SER A 61 11.15 7.33 0.39
C SER A 61 12.21 6.53 -0.38
N ASN A 62 12.83 7.18 -1.37
CA ASN A 62 13.96 6.66 -2.13
C ASN A 62 15.27 7.19 -1.55
#